data_AF-A0A2Z7BF06-F1
#
_entry.id   AF-A0A2Z7BF06-F1
#
_cell.length_a   1.000
_cell.length_b   1.000
_cell.length_c   1.000
_cell.angle_alpha   90.00
_cell.angle_beta   90.00
_cell.angle_gamma   90.00
#
_symmetry.space_group_name_H-M   'P 1'
#
loop_
_entity.id
_entity.type
_entity.pdbx_description
1 polymer ?
#
loop_
_entity_poly.entity_id
_entity_poly.type
_entity_poly.pdbx_seq_one_letter_code
_entity_poly.pdbx_strand_id
1 'polypeptide(L)'
;MQPAPTTEMRPAQTPKVLLVANPEVLSAEVGAGTRAGPGRASFVNIFEDSFVVFPSGSAVTGLLCNMVPDKDLELVQNAPDLDVVGSLTVRFTEVINRLTWAQREMTSTRQYLYEVFEHHTELAKQLEKLEAIRAEEKRASEAMREALEAENKSLTTAKEALVADKEALAAELANARAQAEEEIKGLRFENERLKGEAENAWVLSNEEFLKSSEFDDLCAQKSLAYFECGFKGCLDQFRANGYSEEEHPASFLSVARALEELPDDEEEADEGTSRDEASPPNSPVL
;
A
#
# COMPACT_ATOMS: atom_id res chain seq x y z
N MET A 1 21.41 -33.46 -9.59
CA MET A 1 20.40 -34.54 -9.61
C MET A 1 19.06 -33.94 -10.00
N GLN A 2 18.51 -34.50 -11.09
CA GLN A 2 17.20 -34.35 -11.76
C GLN A 2 16.16 -33.32 -11.28
N PRO A 3 15.59 -32.52 -12.21
CA PRO A 3 14.22 -32.04 -12.09
C PRO A 3 13.22 -33.16 -12.44
N ALA A 4 12.09 -33.17 -11.74
CA ALA A 4 11.00 -34.13 -11.90
C ALA A 4 10.31 -34.02 -13.28
N PRO A 5 9.76 -35.13 -13.82
CA PRO A 5 9.15 -35.13 -15.13
C PRO A 5 7.75 -34.50 -15.11
N THR A 6 7.54 -33.57 -16.02
CA THR A 6 6.24 -33.03 -16.40
C THR A 6 5.39 -34.16 -17.00
N THR A 7 4.27 -34.49 -16.38
CA THR A 7 3.33 -35.47 -16.92
C THR A 7 2.47 -34.80 -17.98
N GLU A 8 2.72 -35.20 -19.21
CA GLU A 8 1.97 -34.88 -20.42
C GLU A 8 0.54 -35.45 -20.39
N MET A 9 -0.33 -34.77 -21.13
CA MET A 9 -1.76 -34.96 -21.22
C MET A 9 -2.23 -36.38 -21.53
N ARG A 10 -3.35 -36.78 -20.90
CA ARG A 10 -4.31 -37.72 -21.48
C ARG A 10 -5.69 -37.05 -21.56
N PRO A 11 -6.20 -36.70 -22.75
CA PRO A 11 -7.59 -36.27 -22.86
C PRO A 11 -8.50 -37.46 -22.60
N ALA A 12 -9.38 -37.29 -21.60
CA ALA A 12 -10.48 -38.20 -21.34
C ALA A 12 -11.44 -38.23 -22.53
N GLN A 13 -11.92 -39.44 -22.82
CA GLN A 13 -12.74 -39.79 -23.96
C GLN A 13 -14.04 -38.98 -24.00
N THR A 14 -14.30 -38.40 -25.17
CA THR A 14 -15.58 -37.81 -25.55
C THR A 14 -16.71 -38.84 -25.45
N PRO A 15 -17.88 -38.49 -24.87
CA PRO A 15 -19.08 -39.30 -25.02
C PRO A 15 -19.45 -39.33 -26.52
N LYS A 16 -19.61 -40.54 -27.06
CA LYS A 16 -20.15 -40.76 -28.39
C LYS A 16 -21.57 -40.19 -28.44
N VAL A 17 -21.71 -39.01 -29.02
CA VAL A 17 -23.02 -38.46 -29.40
C VAL A 17 -23.60 -39.41 -30.44
N LEU A 18 -24.66 -40.11 -30.04
CA LEU A 18 -25.51 -40.88 -30.91
C LEU A 18 -25.99 -39.94 -32.02
N LEU A 19 -25.54 -40.21 -33.24
CA LEU A 19 -25.99 -39.53 -34.44
C LEU A 19 -27.48 -39.83 -34.60
N VAL A 20 -28.34 -38.97 -34.04
CA VAL A 20 -29.77 -39.00 -34.34
C VAL A 20 -29.89 -38.56 -35.79
N ALA A 21 -30.45 -39.49 -36.55
CA ALA A 21 -30.66 -39.43 -37.98
C ALA A 21 -31.24 -38.09 -38.43
N ASN A 22 -30.61 -37.60 -39.49
CA ASN A 22 -31.16 -36.75 -40.54
C ASN A 22 -32.70 -36.91 -40.66
N PRO A 23 -33.50 -35.82 -40.64
CA PRO A 23 -34.89 -35.94 -41.05
C PRO A 23 -34.91 -36.30 -42.54
N GLU A 24 -35.55 -37.43 -42.82
CA GLU A 24 -35.76 -37.99 -44.14
C GLU A 24 -36.14 -36.91 -45.16
N VAL A 25 -35.22 -36.68 -46.08
CA VAL A 25 -35.54 -36.24 -47.44
C VAL A 25 -36.48 -37.30 -47.99
N LEU A 26 -37.75 -36.96 -48.20
CA LEU A 26 -38.68 -37.79 -48.96
C LEU A 26 -38.24 -37.80 -50.43
N SER A 27 -37.19 -38.57 -50.72
CA SER A 27 -36.89 -39.07 -52.05
C SER A 27 -37.81 -40.26 -52.30
N ALA A 28 -38.85 -40.02 -53.08
CA ALA A 28 -39.72 -41.06 -53.61
C ALA A 28 -38.90 -42.00 -54.50
N GLU A 29 -38.60 -43.19 -53.99
CA GLU A 29 -38.02 -44.26 -54.81
C GLU A 29 -39.13 -44.85 -55.69
N VAL A 30 -38.97 -44.63 -56.98
CA VAL A 30 -39.77 -45.18 -58.07
C VAL A 30 -39.55 -46.69 -58.10
N GLY A 31 -40.45 -47.43 -57.46
CA GLY A 31 -40.60 -48.87 -57.62
C GLY A 31 -41.38 -49.18 -58.90
N ALA A 32 -40.70 -49.69 -59.92
CA ALA A 32 -41.30 -50.16 -61.16
C ALA A 32 -42.24 -51.34 -60.92
N GLY A 33 -43.55 -51.09 -60.98
CA GLY A 33 -44.61 -52.08 -61.05
C GLY A 33 -45.54 -51.75 -62.20
N THR A 34 -45.31 -52.37 -63.34
CA THR A 34 -46.03 -52.17 -64.60
C THR A 34 -47.53 -52.37 -64.45
N ARG A 35 -48.33 -51.30 -64.59
CA ARG A 35 -49.69 -51.39 -65.14
C ARG A 35 -50.02 -50.15 -65.95
N ALA A 36 -49.92 -50.29 -67.27
CA ALA A 36 -50.33 -49.29 -68.24
C ALA A 36 -51.85 -49.05 -68.16
N GLY A 37 -52.24 -47.79 -67.99
CA GLY A 37 -53.57 -47.24 -68.26
C GLY A 37 -53.40 -45.93 -69.05
N PRO A 38 -54.34 -45.56 -69.94
CA PRO A 38 -54.06 -44.59 -70.99
C PRO A 38 -54.16 -43.14 -70.48
N GLY A 39 -53.07 -42.38 -70.61
CA GLY A 39 -53.10 -40.95 -70.91
C GLY A 39 -53.35 -39.96 -69.78
N ARG A 40 -52.30 -39.62 -69.00
CA ARG A 40 -52.06 -38.24 -68.57
C ARG A 40 -50.57 -37.93 -68.75
N ALA A 41 -50.27 -36.84 -69.44
CA ALA A 41 -48.91 -36.34 -69.58
C ALA A 41 -48.37 -35.89 -68.22
N SER A 42 -47.06 -36.06 -68.04
CA SER A 42 -46.31 -35.76 -66.82
C SER A 42 -46.70 -34.41 -66.22
N PHE A 43 -46.74 -34.35 -64.88
CA PHE A 43 -46.91 -33.11 -64.10
C PHE A 43 -46.01 -32.03 -64.70
N VAL A 44 -46.61 -31.01 -65.34
CA VAL A 44 -45.85 -29.87 -65.85
C VAL A 44 -45.27 -29.19 -64.62
N ASN A 45 -43.95 -29.18 -64.50
CA ASN A 45 -43.25 -28.55 -63.40
C ASN A 45 -43.38 -27.03 -63.61
N ILE A 46 -44.46 -26.43 -63.11
CA ILE A 46 -44.81 -25.00 -63.24
C ILE A 46 -43.71 -24.09 -62.66
N PHE A 47 -42.68 -24.66 -62.01
CA PHE A 47 -41.55 -23.95 -61.42
C PHE A 47 -40.34 -23.74 -62.36
N GLU A 48 -40.20 -24.48 -63.46
CA GLU A 48 -39.06 -24.30 -64.40
C GLU A 48 -39.42 -23.55 -65.69
N ASP A 49 -40.71 -23.52 -66.07
CA ASP A 49 -41.14 -22.80 -67.27
C ASP A 49 -41.39 -21.32 -66.97
N SER A 50 -40.34 -20.54 -67.21
CA SER A 50 -40.38 -19.08 -67.31
C SER A 50 -41.51 -18.62 -68.26
N PHE A 51 -42.59 -18.06 -67.72
CA PHE A 51 -43.72 -17.45 -68.44
C PHE A 51 -43.35 -16.18 -69.26
N VAL A 52 -42.07 -15.99 -69.59
CA VAL A 52 -41.58 -14.87 -70.40
C VAL A 52 -41.93 -15.06 -71.89
N VAL A 53 -42.42 -16.24 -72.30
CA VAL A 53 -42.89 -16.52 -73.65
C VAL A 53 -44.40 -16.81 -73.61
N PHE A 54 -45.18 -16.06 -74.39
CA PHE A 54 -46.63 -16.26 -74.55
C PHE A 54 -46.94 -17.73 -74.85
N PRO A 55 -47.74 -18.43 -74.02
CA PRO A 55 -48.16 -19.79 -74.34
C PRO A 55 -49.02 -19.77 -75.60
N SER A 56 -48.74 -20.69 -76.54
CA SER A 56 -49.59 -20.87 -77.71
C SER A 56 -51.03 -21.24 -77.26
N GLY A 57 -52.04 -20.97 -78.10
CA GLY A 57 -53.44 -21.27 -77.75
C GLY A 57 -53.67 -22.73 -77.31
N SER A 58 -52.89 -23.68 -77.83
CA SER A 58 -52.91 -25.09 -77.42
C SER A 58 -52.39 -25.32 -75.98
N ALA A 59 -51.37 -24.58 -75.54
CA ALA A 59 -50.83 -24.67 -74.19
C ALA A 59 -51.80 -24.06 -73.17
N VAL A 60 -52.54 -23.01 -73.54
CA VAL A 60 -53.58 -22.39 -72.70
C VAL A 60 -54.77 -23.32 -72.52
N THR A 61 -55.25 -23.98 -73.58
CA THR A 61 -56.31 -24.98 -73.47
C THR A 61 -55.90 -26.16 -72.58
N GLY A 62 -54.65 -26.63 -72.69
CA GLY A 62 -54.11 -27.69 -71.82
C GLY A 62 -54.05 -27.30 -70.34
N LEU A 63 -53.70 -26.04 -70.04
CA LEU A 63 -53.68 -25.52 -68.66
C LEU A 63 -55.10 -25.37 -68.10
N LEU A 64 -56.05 -24.86 -68.90
CA LEU A 64 -57.46 -24.75 -68.53
C LEU A 64 -58.06 -26.12 -68.21
N CYS A 65 -57.79 -27.13 -69.05
CA CYS A 65 -58.24 -28.51 -68.82
C CYS A 65 -57.66 -29.17 -67.56
N ASN A 66 -56.55 -28.67 -67.02
CA ASN A 66 -55.97 -29.19 -65.78
C ASN A 66 -56.48 -28.49 -64.50
N MET A 67 -57.12 -27.33 -64.63
CA MET A 67 -57.74 -26.59 -63.51
C MET A 67 -59.26 -26.77 -63.45
N VAL A 68 -59.88 -27.19 -64.54
CA VAL A 68 -61.30 -27.53 -64.62
C VAL A 68 -61.52 -28.88 -63.93
N PRO A 69 -62.45 -29.01 -62.95
CA PRO A 69 -62.77 -30.28 -62.32
C PRO A 69 -63.13 -31.32 -63.39
N ASP A 70 -62.73 -32.59 -63.20
CA ASP A 70 -62.88 -33.64 -64.22
C ASP A 70 -64.32 -33.76 -64.80
N LYS A 71 -65.32 -33.29 -64.04
CA LYS A 71 -66.75 -33.28 -64.43
C LYS A 71 -67.09 -32.28 -65.54
N ASP A 72 -66.34 -31.19 -65.67
CA ASP A 72 -66.64 -30.08 -66.59
C ASP A 72 -65.70 -30.06 -67.82
N LEU A 73 -64.78 -31.03 -67.89
CA LEU A 73 -63.75 -31.14 -68.91
C LEU A 73 -64.31 -31.37 -70.33
N GLU A 74 -65.33 -32.22 -70.45
CA GLU A 74 -65.99 -32.49 -71.74
C GLU A 74 -66.80 -31.30 -72.25
N LEU A 75 -67.29 -30.43 -71.37
CA LEU A 75 -68.08 -29.25 -71.77
C LEU A 75 -67.18 -28.17 -72.39
N VAL A 76 -65.98 -27.99 -71.84
CA VAL A 76 -64.98 -27.02 -72.32
C VAL A 76 -64.37 -27.47 -73.65
N GLN A 77 -64.24 -28.78 -73.90
CA GLN A 77 -63.68 -29.32 -75.13
C GLN A 77 -64.62 -29.26 -76.34
N ASN A 78 -65.94 -29.26 -76.13
CA ASN A 78 -66.91 -29.52 -77.21
C ASN A 78 -67.62 -28.29 -77.80
N ALA A 79 -67.38 -27.06 -77.30
CA ALA A 79 -67.90 -25.84 -77.93
C ALA A 79 -67.05 -24.59 -77.57
N PRO A 80 -66.04 -24.23 -78.37
CA PRO A 80 -65.28 -23.00 -78.11
C PRO A 80 -65.96 -21.82 -78.80
N ASP A 81 -66.74 -21.05 -78.06
CA ASP A 81 -66.95 -19.65 -78.45
C ASP A 81 -65.62 -18.92 -78.22
N LEU A 82 -64.97 -18.54 -79.33
CA LEU A 82 -63.63 -17.95 -79.34
C LEU A 82 -63.57 -16.65 -78.51
N ASP A 83 -64.69 -15.92 -78.42
CA ASP A 83 -64.80 -14.69 -77.63
C ASP A 83 -64.84 -14.97 -76.11
N VAL A 84 -65.47 -16.09 -75.71
CA VAL A 84 -65.48 -16.56 -74.31
C VAL A 84 -64.09 -17.03 -73.89
N VAL A 85 -63.40 -17.77 -74.76
CA VAL A 85 -62.00 -18.21 -74.54
C VAL A 85 -61.06 -17.01 -74.42
N GLY A 86 -61.22 -16.00 -75.29
CA GLY A 86 -60.43 -14.76 -75.24
C GLY A 86 -60.63 -13.98 -73.94
N SER A 87 -61.88 -13.78 -73.51
CA SER A 87 -62.23 -13.08 -72.26
C SER A 87 -61.71 -13.81 -71.03
N LEU A 88 -61.81 -15.14 -71.01
CA LEU A 88 -61.29 -15.99 -69.95
C LEU A 88 -59.76 -15.90 -69.87
N THR A 89 -59.07 -15.89 -71.02
CA THR A 89 -57.61 -15.73 -71.10
C THR A 89 -57.16 -14.41 -70.46
N VAL A 90 -57.83 -13.30 -70.75
CA VAL A 90 -57.51 -11.99 -70.12
C VAL A 90 -57.65 -12.06 -68.59
N ARG A 91 -58.72 -12.68 -68.08
CA ARG A 91 -58.92 -12.85 -66.62
C ARG A 91 -57.86 -13.73 -65.98
N PHE A 92 -57.47 -14.83 -66.63
CA PHE A 92 -56.38 -15.67 -66.13
C PHE A 92 -55.03 -14.93 -66.15
N THR A 93 -54.72 -14.17 -67.20
CA THR A 93 -53.48 -13.37 -67.23
C THR A 93 -53.45 -12.32 -66.12
N GLU A 94 -54.58 -11.70 -65.79
CA GLU A 94 -54.69 -10.76 -64.67
C GLU A 94 -54.43 -11.45 -63.31
N VAL A 95 -55.02 -12.62 -63.08
CA VAL A 95 -54.81 -13.41 -61.84
C VAL A 95 -53.35 -13.85 -61.72
N ILE A 96 -52.75 -14.32 -62.82
CA ILE A 96 -51.33 -14.72 -62.87
C ILE A 96 -50.43 -13.53 -62.53
N ASN A 97 -50.70 -12.34 -63.08
CA ASN A 97 -49.92 -11.14 -62.78
C ASN A 97 -50.03 -10.74 -61.30
N ARG A 98 -51.23 -10.74 -60.73
CA ARG A 98 -51.46 -10.44 -59.31
C ARG A 98 -50.78 -11.46 -58.39
N LEU A 99 -50.87 -12.74 -58.74
CA LEU A 99 -50.23 -13.83 -57.99
C LEU A 99 -48.70 -13.72 -58.06
N THR A 100 -48.15 -13.46 -59.24
CA THR A 100 -46.70 -13.28 -59.45
C THR A 100 -46.19 -12.08 -58.66
N TRP A 101 -46.93 -10.98 -58.66
CA TRP A 101 -46.60 -9.80 -57.87
C TRP A 101 -46.62 -10.09 -56.36
N ALA A 102 -47.68 -10.74 -55.86
CA ALA A 102 -47.79 -11.11 -54.45
C ALA A 102 -46.69 -12.10 -54.01
N GLN A 103 -46.31 -13.04 -54.88
CA GLN A 103 -45.21 -13.98 -54.62
C GLN A 103 -43.85 -13.26 -54.57
N ARG A 104 -43.60 -12.29 -55.46
CA ARG A 104 -42.39 -11.47 -55.41
C ARG A 104 -42.32 -10.70 -54.09
N GLU A 105 -43.42 -10.06 -53.70
CA GLU A 105 -43.51 -9.28 -52.46
C GLU A 105 -43.30 -10.17 -51.21
N MET A 106 -43.91 -11.36 -51.20
CA MET A 106 -43.67 -12.37 -50.17
C MET A 106 -42.19 -12.77 -50.10
N THR A 107 -41.54 -12.95 -51.25
CA THR A 107 -40.13 -13.34 -51.31
C THR A 107 -39.22 -12.23 -50.80
N SER A 108 -39.48 -10.98 -51.18
CA SER A 108 -38.77 -9.80 -50.66
C SER A 108 -38.93 -9.66 -49.15
N THR A 109 -40.17 -9.79 -48.66
CA THR A 109 -40.46 -9.74 -47.22
C THR A 109 -39.72 -10.84 -46.46
N ARG A 110 -39.71 -12.06 -47.00
CA ARG A 110 -38.99 -13.19 -46.39
C ARG A 110 -37.48 -12.92 -46.31
N GLN A 111 -36.88 -12.36 -47.36
CA GLN A 111 -35.45 -12.00 -47.36
C GLN A 111 -35.14 -10.92 -46.31
N TYR A 112 -35.96 -9.87 -46.26
CA TYR A 112 -35.85 -8.82 -45.24
C TYR A 112 -35.95 -9.40 -43.82
N LEU A 113 -36.90 -10.30 -43.57
CA LEU A 113 -37.02 -10.95 -42.26
C LEU A 113 -35.77 -11.77 -41.91
N TYR A 114 -35.20 -12.52 -42.85
CA TYR A 114 -33.95 -13.24 -42.60
C TYR A 114 -32.80 -12.31 -42.24
N GLU A 115 -32.63 -11.18 -42.94
CA GLU A 115 -31.62 -10.18 -42.62
C GLU A 115 -31.82 -9.57 -41.22
N VAL A 116 -33.06 -9.27 -40.85
CA VAL A 116 -33.40 -8.81 -39.49
C VAL A 116 -33.09 -9.87 -38.44
N PHE A 117 -33.36 -11.16 -38.69
CA PHE A 117 -33.02 -12.25 -37.77
C PHE A 117 -31.50 -12.42 -37.59
N GLU A 118 -30.72 -12.27 -38.65
CA GLU A 118 -29.25 -12.28 -38.56
C GLU A 118 -28.75 -11.11 -37.71
N HIS A 119 -29.24 -9.89 -37.96
CA HIS A 119 -28.91 -8.73 -37.13
C HIS A 119 -29.32 -8.91 -35.67
N HIS A 120 -30.49 -9.48 -35.40
CA HIS A 120 -30.94 -9.74 -34.03
C HIS A 120 -30.05 -10.78 -33.33
N THR A 121 -29.63 -11.82 -34.05
CA THR A 121 -28.71 -12.84 -33.54
C THR A 121 -27.35 -12.23 -33.20
N GLU A 122 -26.85 -11.31 -34.03
CA GLU A 122 -25.61 -10.59 -33.74
C GLU A 122 -25.74 -9.65 -32.54
N LEU A 123 -26.84 -8.88 -32.45
CA LEU A 123 -27.12 -8.03 -31.28
C LEU A 123 -27.24 -8.86 -29.99
N ALA A 124 -27.87 -10.04 -30.06
CA ALA A 124 -27.97 -10.96 -28.93
C ALA A 124 -26.59 -11.44 -28.45
N LYS A 125 -25.68 -11.79 -29.37
CA LYS A 125 -24.29 -12.14 -29.04
C LYS A 125 -23.53 -10.97 -28.40
N GLN A 126 -23.75 -9.75 -28.90
CA GLN A 126 -23.11 -8.56 -28.34
C GLN A 126 -23.61 -8.25 -26.92
N LEU A 127 -24.91 -8.43 -26.67
CA LEU A 127 -25.48 -8.28 -25.33
C LEU A 127 -24.89 -9.29 -24.35
N GLU A 128 -24.82 -10.57 -24.74
CA GLU A 128 -24.21 -11.63 -23.92
C GLU A 128 -22.75 -11.30 -23.58
N LYS A 129 -21.98 -10.81 -24.56
CA LYS A 129 -20.60 -10.36 -24.34
C LYS A 129 -20.52 -9.19 -23.34
N LEU A 130 -21.40 -8.20 -23.46
CA LEU A 130 -21.43 -7.07 -22.53
C LEU A 130 -21.85 -7.48 -21.11
N GLU A 131 -22.78 -8.42 -20.99
CA GLU A 131 -23.17 -9.00 -19.70
C GLU A 131 -22.02 -9.77 -19.06
N ALA A 132 -21.26 -10.53 -19.84
CA ALA A 132 -20.05 -11.22 -19.36
C ALA A 132 -18.99 -10.23 -18.87
N ILE A 133 -18.73 -9.14 -19.62
CA ILE A 133 -17.80 -8.08 -19.21
C ILE A 133 -18.28 -7.41 -17.92
N ARG A 134 -19.57 -7.06 -17.83
CA ARG A 134 -20.14 -6.44 -16.62
C ARG A 134 -20.05 -7.37 -15.41
N ALA A 135 -20.29 -8.66 -15.58
CA ALA A 135 -20.15 -9.64 -14.49
C ALA A 135 -18.70 -9.70 -14.00
N GLU A 136 -17.73 -9.65 -14.92
CA GLU A 136 -16.31 -9.66 -14.58
C GLU A 136 -15.86 -8.37 -13.90
N GLU A 137 -16.27 -7.20 -14.42
CA GLU A 137 -16.02 -5.90 -13.79
C GLU A 137 -16.58 -5.86 -12.36
N LYS A 138 -17.81 -6.38 -12.17
CA LYS A 138 -18.41 -6.48 -10.84
C LYS A 138 -17.57 -7.35 -9.90
N ARG A 139 -17.13 -8.54 -10.35
CA ARG A 139 -16.24 -9.41 -9.55
C ARG A 139 -14.92 -8.72 -9.21
N ALA A 140 -14.30 -8.05 -10.17
CA ALA A 140 -13.07 -7.31 -9.97
C ALA A 140 -13.24 -6.16 -8.96
N SER A 141 -14.34 -5.41 -9.05
CA SER A 141 -14.66 -4.32 -8.11
C SER A 141 -14.91 -4.85 -6.68
N GLU A 142 -15.56 -6.01 -6.57
CA GLU A 142 -15.82 -6.65 -5.29
C GLU A 142 -14.53 -7.18 -4.65
N ALA A 143 -13.67 -7.83 -5.44
CA ALA A 143 -12.35 -8.28 -5.00
C ALA A 143 -11.46 -7.10 -4.54
N MET A 144 -11.48 -5.97 -5.26
CA MET A 144 -10.74 -4.77 -4.86
C MET A 144 -11.27 -4.19 -3.53
N ARG A 145 -12.60 -4.14 -3.36
CA ARG A 145 -13.21 -3.70 -2.11
C ARG A 145 -12.82 -4.61 -0.95
N GLU A 146 -12.89 -5.93 -1.12
CA GLU A 146 -12.49 -6.90 -0.10
C GLU A 146 -11.01 -6.80 0.27
N ALA A 147 -10.13 -6.59 -0.72
CA ALA A 147 -8.70 -6.35 -0.48
C ALA A 147 -8.48 -5.08 0.34
N LEU A 148 -9.15 -3.98 0.00
CA LEU A 148 -9.07 -2.72 0.76
C LEU A 148 -9.62 -2.87 2.19
N GLU A 149 -10.70 -3.63 2.38
CA GLU A 149 -11.25 -3.92 3.70
C GLU A 149 -10.28 -4.78 4.54
N ALA A 150 -9.60 -5.74 3.94
CA ALA A 150 -8.56 -6.53 4.61
C ALA A 150 -7.35 -5.66 5.01
N GLU A 151 -6.89 -4.79 4.11
CA GLU A 151 -5.80 -3.84 4.40
C GLU A 151 -6.19 -2.89 5.54
N ASN A 152 -7.39 -2.31 5.50
CA ASN A 152 -7.86 -1.43 6.57
C ASN A 152 -7.93 -2.15 7.93
N LYS A 153 -8.42 -3.40 7.97
CA LYS A 153 -8.40 -4.22 9.19
C LYS A 153 -6.98 -4.46 9.71
N SER A 154 -6.04 -4.76 8.81
CA SER A 154 -4.62 -4.91 9.19
C SER A 154 -4.01 -3.60 9.67
N LEU A 155 -4.38 -2.46 9.09
CA LEU A 155 -3.89 -1.16 9.51
C LEU A 155 -4.48 -0.74 10.85
N THR A 156 -5.74 -1.08 11.15
CA THR A 156 -6.33 -0.82 12.47
C THR A 156 -5.64 -1.61 13.55
N THR A 157 -5.36 -2.90 13.34
CA THR A 157 -4.64 -3.71 14.34
C THR A 157 -3.19 -3.23 14.52
N ALA A 158 -2.51 -2.83 13.44
CA ALA A 158 -1.17 -2.26 13.53
C ALA A 158 -1.15 -0.92 14.28
N LYS A 159 -2.17 -0.07 14.09
CA LYS A 159 -2.31 1.19 14.84
C LYS A 159 -2.56 0.95 16.32
N GLU A 160 -3.41 -0.02 16.67
CA GLU A 160 -3.67 -0.40 18.06
C GLU A 160 -2.39 -0.90 18.75
N ALA A 161 -1.60 -1.75 18.07
CA ALA A 161 -0.32 -2.20 18.58
C ALA A 161 0.67 -1.04 18.80
N LEU A 162 0.77 -0.11 17.83
CA LEU A 162 1.65 1.06 17.97
C LEU A 162 1.23 1.96 19.13
N VAL A 163 -0.08 2.14 19.36
CA VAL A 163 -0.58 2.90 20.52
C VAL A 163 -0.17 2.22 21.82
N ALA A 164 -0.30 0.89 21.92
CA ALA A 164 0.15 0.15 23.10
C ALA A 164 1.66 0.28 23.33
N ASP A 165 2.47 0.18 22.27
CA ASP A 165 3.93 0.36 22.36
C ASP A 165 4.31 1.78 22.81
N LYS A 166 3.62 2.79 22.29
CA LYS A 166 3.82 4.19 22.70
C LYS A 166 3.48 4.39 24.17
N GLU A 167 2.39 3.80 24.65
CA GLU A 167 1.99 3.87 26.05
C GLU A 167 3.01 3.16 26.97
N ALA A 168 3.52 1.99 26.55
CA ALA A 168 4.57 1.28 27.27
C ALA A 168 5.86 2.12 27.37
N LEU A 169 6.33 2.68 26.25
CA LEU A 169 7.51 3.54 26.22
C LEU A 169 7.31 4.81 27.06
N ALA A 170 6.11 5.39 27.06
CA ALA A 170 5.80 6.55 27.90
C ALA A 170 5.87 6.20 29.40
N ALA A 171 5.42 5.00 29.79
CA ALA A 171 5.53 4.51 31.16
C ALA A 171 6.99 4.26 31.57
N GLU A 172 7.79 3.66 30.68
CA GLU A 172 9.23 3.47 30.93
C GLU A 172 9.96 4.81 31.11
N LEU A 173 9.68 5.80 30.26
CA LEU A 173 10.27 7.13 30.38
C LEU A 173 9.86 7.80 31.71
N ALA A 174 8.60 7.69 32.11
CA ALA A 174 8.13 8.21 33.38
C ALA A 174 8.86 7.56 34.57
N ASN A 175 9.07 6.24 34.54
CA ASN A 175 9.82 5.52 35.56
C ASN A 175 11.30 5.94 35.61
N ALA A 176 11.96 6.01 34.45
CA ALA A 176 13.36 6.44 34.37
C ALA A 176 13.54 7.88 34.87
N ARG A 177 12.57 8.76 34.57
CA ARG A 177 12.56 10.12 35.09
C ARG A 177 12.38 10.16 36.61
N ALA A 178 11.48 9.35 37.17
CA ALA A 178 11.28 9.27 38.62
C ALA A 178 12.55 8.79 39.34
N GLN A 179 13.23 7.78 38.80
CA GLN A 179 14.52 7.30 39.31
C GLN A 179 15.60 8.39 39.27
N ALA A 180 15.73 9.09 38.14
CA ALA A 180 16.70 10.18 38.02
C ALA A 180 16.39 11.34 38.99
N GLU A 181 15.12 11.68 39.22
CA GLU A 181 14.71 12.68 40.19
C GLU A 181 15.04 12.27 41.63
N GLU A 182 14.91 10.99 41.97
CA GLU A 182 15.32 10.43 43.27
C GLU A 182 16.84 10.48 43.45
N GLU A 183 17.60 10.07 42.44
CA GLU A 183 19.06 10.13 42.45
C GLU A 183 19.57 11.57 42.61
N ILE A 184 18.99 12.53 41.87
CA ILE A 184 19.34 13.96 42.01
C ILE A 184 19.04 14.47 43.42
N LYS A 185 17.92 14.06 44.04
CA LYS A 185 17.61 14.42 45.43
C LYS A 185 18.63 13.84 46.40
N GLY A 186 19.00 12.57 46.22
CA GLY A 186 20.03 11.90 47.02
C GLY A 186 21.38 12.60 46.92
N LEU A 187 21.84 12.88 45.69
CA LEU A 187 23.09 13.60 45.45
C LEU A 187 23.07 15.02 46.02
N ARG A 188 21.94 15.73 45.97
CA ARG A 188 21.81 17.06 46.59
C ARG A 188 21.92 17.00 48.11
N PHE A 189 21.23 16.05 48.74
CA PHE A 189 21.31 15.84 50.19
C PHE A 189 22.75 15.53 50.62
N GLU A 190 23.41 14.64 49.89
CA GLU A 190 24.80 14.27 50.14
C GLU A 190 25.76 15.45 49.95
N ASN A 191 25.55 16.27 48.92
CA ASN A 191 26.35 17.48 48.70
C ASN A 191 26.19 18.49 49.84
N GLU A 192 24.98 18.67 50.36
CA GLU A 192 24.71 19.54 51.51
C GLU A 192 25.36 19.01 52.79
N ARG A 193 25.28 17.69 53.04
CA ARG A 193 25.96 17.02 54.15
C ARG A 193 27.48 17.23 54.09
N LEU A 194 28.10 16.92 52.95
CA LEU A 194 29.54 17.08 52.76
C LEU A 194 29.98 18.53 52.86
N LYS A 195 29.16 19.48 52.39
CA LYS A 195 29.43 20.90 52.56
C LYS A 195 29.46 21.29 54.04
N GLY A 196 28.49 20.83 54.83
CA GLY A 196 28.48 21.05 56.28
C GLY A 196 29.68 20.42 57.00
N GLU A 197 30.09 19.22 56.57
CA GLU A 197 31.30 18.57 57.09
C GLU A 197 32.58 19.33 56.75
N ALA A 198 32.69 19.85 55.53
CA ALA A 198 33.82 20.68 55.12
C ALA A 198 33.87 22.01 55.90
N GLU A 199 32.71 22.67 56.10
CA GLU A 199 32.61 23.87 56.92
C GLU A 199 33.03 23.60 58.38
N ASN A 200 32.55 22.50 58.97
CA ASN A 200 32.94 22.10 60.32
C ASN A 200 34.43 21.78 60.45
N ALA A 201 34.99 21.01 59.52
CA ALA A 201 36.42 20.68 59.49
C ALA A 201 37.29 21.94 59.34
N TRP A 202 36.86 22.91 58.52
CA TRP A 202 37.54 24.19 58.36
C TRP A 202 37.53 25.01 59.65
N VAL A 203 36.39 25.08 60.36
CA VAL A 203 36.30 25.75 61.66
C VAL A 203 37.22 25.10 62.68
N LEU A 204 37.18 23.77 62.80
CA LEU A 204 38.04 23.02 63.72
C LEU A 204 39.53 23.26 63.41
N SER A 205 39.93 23.14 62.15
CA SER A 205 41.31 23.38 61.73
C SER A 205 41.78 24.80 62.04
N ASN A 206 40.94 25.82 61.81
CA ASN A 206 41.27 27.20 62.18
C ASN A 206 41.39 27.39 63.69
N GLU A 207 40.48 26.78 64.47
CA GLU A 207 40.56 26.85 65.93
C GLU A 207 41.79 26.14 66.49
N GLU A 208 42.18 25.02 65.90
CA GLU A 208 43.40 24.28 66.25
C GLU A 208 44.64 25.09 65.88
N PHE A 209 44.68 25.69 64.68
CA PHE A 209 45.76 26.56 64.24
C PHE A 209 45.92 27.78 65.16
N LEU A 210 44.82 28.47 65.52
CA LEU A 210 44.87 29.61 66.44
C LEU A 210 45.34 29.24 67.86
N LYS A 211 45.27 27.96 68.24
CA LYS A 211 45.77 27.44 69.52
C LYS A 211 47.16 26.82 69.40
N SER A 212 47.72 26.75 68.19
CA SER A 212 49.03 26.15 67.93
C SER A 212 50.16 27.13 68.27
N SER A 213 51.32 26.61 68.64
CA SER A 213 52.52 27.43 68.83
C SER A 213 52.97 28.10 67.54
N GLU A 214 52.75 27.47 66.37
CA GLU A 214 53.06 28.05 65.06
C GLU A 214 52.36 29.41 64.86
N PHE A 215 51.11 29.54 65.31
CA PHE A 215 50.40 30.83 65.29
C PHE A 215 51.01 31.85 66.26
N ASP A 216 51.39 31.43 67.47
CA ASP A 216 52.06 32.29 68.46
C ASP A 216 53.43 32.77 67.96
N ASP A 217 54.20 31.88 67.34
CA ASP A 217 55.51 32.16 66.73
C ASP A 217 55.35 33.14 65.56
N LEU A 218 54.37 32.91 64.69
CA LEU A 218 54.04 33.84 63.60
C LEU A 218 53.62 35.23 64.13
N CYS A 219 52.84 35.27 65.22
CA CYS A 219 52.47 36.52 65.88
C CYS A 219 53.68 37.23 66.49
N ALA A 220 54.56 36.50 67.16
CA ALA A 220 55.79 37.03 67.73
C ALA A 220 56.69 37.60 66.62
N GLN A 221 56.95 36.84 65.56
CA GLN A 221 57.73 37.25 64.40
C GLN A 221 57.15 38.51 63.74
N LYS A 222 55.82 38.56 63.50
CA LYS A 222 55.18 39.76 62.95
C LYS A 222 55.25 40.95 63.88
N SER A 223 55.03 40.76 65.18
CA SER A 223 55.09 41.83 66.17
C SER A 223 56.49 42.44 66.28
N LEU A 224 57.53 41.61 66.20
CA LEU A 224 58.92 42.01 66.17
C LEU A 224 59.20 42.84 64.91
N ALA A 225 58.82 42.35 63.73
CA ALA A 225 58.99 43.08 62.47
C ALA A 225 58.30 44.47 62.48
N TYR A 226 57.08 44.56 63.04
CA TYR A 226 56.41 45.84 63.23
C TYR A 226 57.13 46.75 64.23
N PHE A 227 57.59 46.20 65.35
CA PHE A 227 58.33 46.96 66.37
C PHE A 227 59.64 47.50 65.80
N GLU A 228 60.43 46.68 65.12
CA GLU A 228 61.68 47.08 64.46
C GLU A 228 61.45 48.19 63.45
N CYS A 229 60.48 48.01 62.54
CA CYS A 229 60.15 49.03 61.54
C CYS A 229 59.68 50.34 62.18
N GLY A 230 58.80 50.27 63.18
CA GLY A 230 58.29 51.44 63.89
C GLY A 230 59.36 52.16 64.71
N PHE A 231 60.20 51.40 65.42
CA PHE A 231 61.31 51.91 66.23
C PHE A 231 62.34 52.61 65.35
N LYS A 232 62.71 51.99 64.22
CA LYS A 232 63.63 52.58 63.25
C LYS A 232 63.06 53.88 62.65
N GLY A 233 61.77 53.89 62.29
CA GLY A 233 61.09 55.10 61.83
C GLY A 233 61.05 56.22 62.87
N CYS A 234 60.85 55.91 64.16
CA CYS A 234 60.92 56.89 65.25
C CYS A 234 62.35 57.42 65.44
N LEU A 235 63.37 56.55 65.40
CA LEU A 235 64.77 56.97 65.48
C LEU A 235 65.15 57.92 64.34
N ASP A 236 64.72 57.63 63.12
CA ASP A 236 64.95 58.49 61.96
C ASP A 236 64.33 59.88 62.16
N GLN A 237 63.14 59.97 62.76
CA GLN A 237 62.51 61.26 63.11
C GLN A 237 63.29 62.04 64.17
N PHE A 238 63.76 61.38 65.24
CA PHE A 238 64.56 62.06 66.26
C PHE A 238 65.86 62.61 65.66
N ARG A 239 66.55 61.81 64.85
CA ARG A 239 67.76 62.24 64.14
C ARG A 239 67.48 63.43 63.22
N ALA A 240 66.34 63.46 62.54
CA ALA A 240 65.91 64.61 61.71
C ALA A 240 65.64 65.89 62.52
N ASN A 241 65.25 65.76 63.80
CA ASN A 241 65.01 66.88 64.72
C ASN A 241 66.28 67.38 65.46
N GLY A 242 67.46 66.86 65.11
CA GLY A 242 68.74 67.27 65.71
C GLY A 242 69.13 66.52 66.98
N TYR A 243 68.42 65.45 67.32
CA TYR A 243 68.82 64.54 68.39
C TYR A 243 70.05 63.73 67.95
N SER A 244 71.07 63.68 68.81
CA SER A 244 72.30 62.91 68.60
C SER A 244 72.39 61.81 69.67
N GLU A 245 72.80 60.60 69.28
CA GLU A 245 72.86 59.45 70.19
C GLU A 245 73.86 59.67 71.34
N GLU A 246 74.79 60.62 71.19
CA GLU A 246 75.73 61.07 72.23
C GLU A 246 75.04 61.73 73.45
N GLU A 247 73.82 62.24 73.29
CA GLU A 247 73.11 63.01 74.33
C GLU A 247 72.46 62.09 75.38
N HIS A 248 71.95 60.91 74.97
CA HIS A 248 71.47 59.85 75.88
C HIS A 248 71.91 58.45 75.42
N PRO A 249 73.22 58.14 75.51
CA PRO A 249 73.83 57.01 74.80
C PRO A 249 73.43 55.62 75.28
N ALA A 250 72.93 55.47 76.51
CA ALA A 250 72.69 54.15 77.08
C ALA A 250 71.32 53.54 76.72
N SER A 251 70.31 54.37 76.45
CA SER A 251 68.92 53.91 76.47
C SER A 251 68.40 53.44 75.10
N PHE A 252 68.77 54.11 74.01
CA PHE A 252 68.25 53.81 72.66
C PHE A 252 69.15 52.87 71.86
N LEU A 253 70.48 53.00 72.03
CA LEU A 253 71.46 52.14 71.37
C LEU A 253 71.45 50.69 71.88
N SER A 254 71.10 50.48 73.14
CA SER A 254 70.97 49.14 73.72
C SER A 254 69.79 48.38 73.10
N VAL A 255 68.67 49.06 72.85
CA VAL A 255 67.49 48.49 72.17
C VAL A 255 67.77 48.26 70.70
N ALA A 256 68.40 49.21 69.99
CA ALA A 256 68.75 49.05 68.57
C ALA A 256 69.70 47.87 68.32
N ARG A 257 70.74 47.72 69.15
CA ARG A 257 71.69 46.59 69.05
C ARG A 257 71.04 45.26 69.42
N ALA A 258 70.17 45.21 70.44
CA ALA A 258 69.49 43.99 70.84
C ALA A 258 68.54 43.45 69.75
N LEU A 259 67.96 44.33 68.93
CA LEU A 259 67.15 43.93 67.77
C LEU A 259 68.01 43.34 66.64
N GLU A 260 69.19 43.91 66.39
CA GLU A 260 70.10 43.46 65.32
C GLU A 260 70.83 42.14 65.66
N GLU A 261 70.76 41.69 66.91
CA GLU A 261 71.43 40.49 67.45
C GLU A 261 70.44 39.33 67.74
N LEU A 262 69.13 39.55 67.55
CA LEU A 262 68.11 38.50 67.69
C LEU A 262 68.21 37.50 66.51
N PRO A 263 68.20 36.18 66.73
CA PRO A 263 68.23 35.21 65.64
C PRO A 263 66.91 35.23 64.84
N ASP A 264 67.04 35.12 63.51
CA ASP A 264 65.92 34.91 62.58
C ASP A 264 65.55 33.42 62.67
N ASP A 265 64.80 33.03 63.71
CA ASP A 265 64.46 31.62 63.97
C ASP A 265 63.45 31.11 62.91
N GLU A 266 63.98 30.58 61.80
CA GLU A 266 63.30 29.63 60.90
C GLU A 266 63.62 28.19 61.36
N GLU A 267 63.02 27.74 62.46
CA GLU A 267 63.10 26.32 62.87
C GLU A 267 61.99 25.51 62.18
N GLU A 268 62.36 24.82 61.09
CA GLU A 268 61.57 23.76 60.45
C GLU A 268 61.40 22.57 61.41
N ALA A 269 60.21 22.39 61.96
CA ALA A 269 59.88 21.22 62.76
C ALA A 269 59.67 19.98 61.86
N ASP A 270 60.74 19.19 61.72
CA ASP A 270 60.73 17.81 61.28
C ASP A 270 59.97 16.93 62.29
N GLU A 271 58.77 16.47 61.91
CA GLU A 271 58.10 15.35 62.58
C GLU A 271 58.08 14.14 61.65
N GLY A 272 59.02 13.23 61.91
CA GLY A 272 59.18 11.96 61.23
C GLY A 272 58.24 10.86 61.74
N THR A 273 57.52 10.25 60.79
CA THR A 273 57.28 8.79 60.59
C THR A 273 56.47 7.93 61.59
N SER A 274 55.40 7.32 61.06
CA SER A 274 55.10 5.85 61.14
C SER A 274 54.12 5.48 60.00
N ARG A 275 54.46 4.67 58.98
CA ARG A 275 54.58 3.18 58.88
C ARG A 275 53.28 2.48 59.34
N ASP A 276 52.50 1.72 58.54
CA ASP A 276 52.71 0.56 57.65
C ASP A 276 51.48 0.44 56.68
N GLU A 277 51.63 0.19 55.38
CA GLU A 277 51.54 -1.13 54.70
C GLU A 277 50.10 -1.63 54.36
N ALA A 278 49.67 -1.49 53.08
CA ALA A 278 49.07 -2.56 52.25
C ALA A 278 48.65 -2.06 50.83
N SER A 279 49.08 -2.80 49.81
CA SER A 279 48.93 -2.63 48.34
C SER A 279 47.54 -2.26 47.78
N PRO A 280 47.44 -1.64 46.58
CA PRO A 280 46.33 -1.86 45.66
C PRO A 280 46.65 -3.04 44.70
N PRO A 281 45.74 -4.01 44.49
CA PRO A 281 45.92 -4.96 43.41
C PRO A 281 45.51 -4.32 42.09
N ASN A 282 46.35 -4.57 41.09
CA ASN A 282 46.15 -4.34 39.66
C ASN A 282 44.71 -4.63 39.20
N SER A 283 44.18 -3.72 38.37
CA SER A 283 43.21 -4.10 37.35
C SER A 283 43.96 -4.70 36.15
N PRO A 284 43.45 -5.80 35.59
CA PRO A 284 43.44 -5.93 34.14
C PRO A 284 42.02 -6.14 33.63
N VAL A 285 41.66 -5.25 32.70
CA VAL A 285 41.01 -5.52 31.41
C VAL A 285 40.63 -6.98 31.17
N LEU A 286 39.31 -7.25 31.20
CA LEU A 286 38.55 -7.97 30.17
C LEU A 286 37.04 -7.74 30.38
#